data_AF-A0AAD5XCZ4-F1
#
_entry.id   AF-A0AAD5XCZ4-F1
#
_cell.length_a   1.000
_cell.length_b   1.000
_cell.length_c   1.000
_cell.angle_alpha   90.00
_cell.angle_beta   90.00
_cell.angle_gamma   90.00
#
_symmetry.space_group_name_H-M   'P 1'
#
loop_
_entity.id
_entity.type
_entity.pdbx_description
1 polymer ?
#
loop_
_entity_poly.entity_id
_entity_poly.type
_entity_poly.pdbx_seq_one_letter_code
_entity_poly.pdbx_strand_id
1 'polypeptide(L)'
;MLSLAKEQYKTVTRVAILVFSGIDELDFVIPHRVFNGVVKMNGTLTKCDLVAAEGVTQVTSGHGLTAKVDVVLSAASAPNYDLVVVPGGRNAYQPTAFAQPPILADPNLVDLLKKVAAANPSILFASICTGAFLLASADILGPGSSVSTHHRARQNLAELGVNVVTDRVALTAGSDNNKSSNSKKNDSGYGNNTDSGDSRNSDTTARVVLTAGGITSALDLSFAILELILGPEQADLSAATLEYFGRFVLKEQT
;
A
#
# COMPACT_ATOMS: atom_id res chain seq x y z
N MET A 1 -6.21 17.16 1.84
CA MET A 1 -5.47 15.94 1.45
C MET A 1 -6.26 15.12 0.45
N LEU A 2 -7.46 14.63 0.77
CA LEU A 2 -8.26 13.79 -0.15
C LEU A 2 -8.50 14.41 -1.54
N SER A 3 -8.89 15.69 -1.63
CA SER A 3 -9.10 16.35 -2.93
C SER A 3 -7.81 16.46 -3.76
N LEU A 4 -6.66 16.69 -3.12
CA LEU A 4 -5.36 16.69 -3.79
C LEU A 4 -4.99 15.29 -4.27
N ALA A 5 -5.27 14.27 -3.46
CA ALA A 5 -5.05 12.87 -3.82
C ALA A 5 -5.91 12.46 -5.03
N LYS A 6 -7.18 12.87 -5.07
CA LYS A 6 -8.07 12.63 -6.24
C LYS A 6 -7.47 13.21 -7.52
N GLU A 7 -6.95 14.44 -7.48
CA GLU A 7 -6.30 15.04 -8.65
C GLU A 7 -4.97 14.38 -9.01
N GLN A 8 -4.16 14.03 -8.02
CA GLN A 8 -2.84 13.41 -8.20
C GLN A 8 -2.92 12.00 -8.80
N TYR A 9 -3.95 11.23 -8.45
CA TYR A 9 -4.03 9.81 -8.78
C TYR A 9 -5.11 9.45 -9.82
N LYS A 10 -5.73 10.43 -10.48
CA LYS A 10 -6.69 10.20 -11.58
C LYS A 10 -6.09 9.52 -12.82
N THR A 11 -4.76 9.45 -12.91
CA THR A 11 -4.03 8.82 -14.02
C THR A 11 -3.56 7.40 -13.72
N VAL A 12 -3.93 6.84 -12.56
CA VAL A 12 -3.59 5.47 -12.19
C VAL A 12 -4.26 4.51 -13.18
N THR A 13 -3.46 3.71 -13.88
CA THR A 13 -3.94 2.73 -14.87
C THR A 13 -3.37 1.33 -14.63
N ARG A 14 -2.22 1.22 -13.97
CA ARG A 14 -1.50 -0.05 -13.78
C ARG A 14 -1.28 -0.34 -12.31
N VAL A 15 -1.81 -1.49 -11.88
CA VAL A 15 -1.77 -1.94 -10.48
C VAL A 15 -0.80 -3.11 -10.32
N ALA A 16 0.06 -3.04 -9.32
CA ALA A 16 0.87 -4.14 -8.83
C ALA A 16 0.32 -4.59 -7.47
N ILE A 17 0.01 -5.88 -7.33
CA ILE A 17 -0.33 -6.48 -6.04
C ILE A 17 0.85 -7.34 -5.62
N LEU A 18 1.54 -6.95 -4.56
CA LEU A 18 2.70 -7.68 -4.06
C LEU A 18 2.26 -9.05 -3.52
N VAL A 19 2.92 -10.11 -3.95
CA VAL A 19 2.74 -11.47 -3.46
C VAL A 19 4.06 -12.06 -2.96
N PHE A 20 3.98 -12.81 -1.86
CA PHE A 20 5.13 -13.44 -1.20
C PHE A 20 4.68 -14.70 -0.44
N SER A 21 5.62 -15.52 0.01
CA SER A 21 5.30 -16.75 0.75
C SER A 21 4.68 -16.43 2.11
N GLY A 22 3.58 -17.10 2.46
CA GLY A 22 2.86 -16.86 3.72
C GLY A 22 1.90 -15.66 3.69
N ILE A 23 1.72 -15.02 2.52
CA ILE A 23 0.71 -13.99 2.28
C ILE A 23 -0.70 -14.46 2.68
N ASP A 24 -1.53 -13.58 3.24
CA ASP A 24 -2.94 -13.90 3.48
C ASP A 24 -3.69 -13.85 2.14
N GLU A 25 -4.35 -14.95 1.75
CA GLU A 25 -4.88 -15.05 0.40
C GLU A 25 -5.95 -14.00 0.07
N LEU A 26 -6.78 -13.64 1.04
CA LEU A 26 -7.86 -12.69 0.80
C LEU A 26 -7.33 -11.26 0.65
N ASP A 27 -6.19 -10.94 1.24
CA ASP A 27 -5.56 -9.63 1.09
C ASP A 27 -5.04 -9.35 -0.34
N PHE A 28 -4.78 -10.39 -1.14
CA PHE A 28 -4.38 -10.21 -2.55
C PHE A 28 -5.48 -10.60 -3.54
N VAL A 29 -6.25 -11.66 -3.25
CA VAL A 29 -7.31 -12.14 -4.14
C VAL A 29 -8.44 -11.11 -4.26
N ILE A 30 -8.82 -10.45 -3.17
CA ILE A 30 -9.90 -9.46 -3.19
C ILE A 30 -9.52 -8.26 -4.08
N PRO A 31 -8.39 -7.54 -3.85
CA PRO A 31 -8.01 -6.44 -4.73
C PRO A 31 -7.79 -6.90 -6.16
N HIS A 32 -7.18 -8.08 -6.37
CA HIS A 32 -6.98 -8.65 -7.69
C HIS A 32 -8.31 -8.84 -8.43
N ARG A 33 -9.34 -9.37 -7.76
CA ARG A 33 -10.68 -9.56 -8.34
C ARG A 33 -11.37 -8.23 -8.64
N VAL A 34 -11.27 -7.25 -7.75
CA VAL A 34 -11.90 -5.93 -7.92
C VAL A 34 -11.25 -5.19 -9.10
N PHE A 35 -9.93 -5.02 -9.09
CA PHE A 35 -9.23 -4.26 -10.13
C PHE A 35 -9.30 -4.93 -11.50
N ASN A 36 -9.12 -6.26 -11.60
CA ASN A 36 -9.31 -6.95 -12.89
C ASN A 36 -10.77 -6.92 -13.37
N GLY A 37 -11.75 -6.74 -12.48
CA GLY A 37 -13.13 -6.46 -12.86
C GLY A 37 -13.24 -5.17 -13.67
N VAL A 38 -12.60 -4.10 -13.20
CA VAL A 38 -12.55 -2.81 -13.90
C VAL A 38 -11.75 -2.90 -15.19
N VAL A 39 -10.59 -3.59 -15.19
CA VAL A 39 -9.78 -3.80 -16.40
C VAL A 39 -10.61 -4.38 -17.54
N LYS A 40 -11.48 -5.35 -17.24
CA LYS A 40 -12.34 -6.01 -18.23
C LYS A 40 -13.57 -5.19 -18.62
N MET A 41 -13.99 -4.24 -17.79
CA MET A 41 -15.25 -3.52 -17.96
C MET A 41 -15.12 -2.32 -18.91
N ASN A 42 -14.09 -1.48 -18.73
CA ASN A 42 -13.99 -0.21 -19.46
C ASN A 42 -12.56 0.18 -19.88
N GLY A 43 -11.54 -0.58 -19.45
CA GLY A 43 -10.14 -0.31 -19.79
C GLY A 43 -9.51 0.92 -19.11
N THR A 44 -10.18 1.56 -18.13
CA THR A 44 -9.60 2.69 -17.39
C THR A 44 -8.44 2.24 -16.51
N LEU A 45 -8.58 1.07 -15.87
CA LEU A 45 -7.43 0.27 -15.47
C LEU A 45 -7.01 -0.58 -16.67
N THR A 46 -5.73 -0.53 -17.03
CA THR A 46 -5.19 -1.28 -18.18
C THR A 46 -4.53 -2.58 -17.74
N LYS A 47 -4.11 -2.68 -16.47
CA LYS A 47 -3.36 -3.83 -15.96
C LYS A 47 -3.52 -3.97 -14.44
N CYS A 48 -3.61 -5.22 -13.97
CA CYS A 48 -3.47 -5.56 -12.56
C CYS A 48 -2.67 -6.87 -12.47
N ASP A 49 -1.40 -6.78 -12.08
CA ASP A 49 -0.47 -7.90 -12.03
C ASP A 49 -0.24 -8.37 -10.59
N LEU A 50 -0.11 -9.69 -10.40
CA LEU A 50 0.50 -10.25 -9.20
C LEU A 50 2.03 -10.16 -9.36
N VAL A 51 2.68 -9.41 -8.49
CA VAL A 51 4.12 -9.14 -8.59
C VAL A 51 4.88 -9.66 -7.39
N ALA A 52 6.11 -10.14 -7.58
CA ALA A 52 6.94 -10.65 -6.50
C ALA A 52 8.40 -10.19 -6.64
N ALA A 53 9.20 -10.43 -5.60
CA ALA A 53 10.64 -10.24 -5.66
C ALA A 53 11.30 -11.15 -6.71
N GLU A 54 12.54 -10.81 -7.09
CA GLU A 54 13.31 -11.58 -8.06
C GLU A 54 13.46 -13.06 -7.65
N GLY A 55 13.36 -13.96 -8.63
CA GLY A 55 13.45 -15.41 -8.41
C GLY A 55 12.16 -16.09 -7.94
N VAL A 56 11.10 -15.33 -7.61
CA VAL A 56 9.80 -15.90 -7.20
C VAL A 56 8.87 -15.99 -8.40
N THR A 57 8.50 -17.22 -8.79
CA THR A 57 7.59 -17.49 -9.93
C THR A 57 6.22 -17.98 -9.50
N GLN A 58 6.10 -18.46 -8.26
CA GLN A 58 4.86 -18.92 -7.63
C GLN A 58 4.96 -18.68 -6.13
N VAL A 59 3.84 -18.38 -5.49
CA VAL A 59 3.73 -18.27 -4.03
C VAL A 59 2.68 -19.22 -3.48
N THR A 60 2.82 -19.58 -2.21
CA THR A 60 1.81 -20.29 -1.43
C THR A 60 1.38 -19.38 -0.27
N SER A 61 0.08 -19.10 -0.20
CA SER A 61 -0.54 -18.32 0.87
C SER A 61 -0.57 -19.07 2.21
N GLY A 62 -0.91 -18.34 3.27
CA GLY A 62 -0.98 -18.86 4.64
C GLY A 62 -1.95 -20.01 4.87
N HIS A 63 -2.94 -20.20 3.99
CA HIS A 63 -3.88 -21.35 4.03
C HIS A 63 -3.76 -22.28 2.81
N GLY A 64 -2.66 -22.20 2.05
CA GLY A 64 -2.32 -23.19 1.03
C GLY A 64 -2.80 -22.88 -0.40
N LEU A 65 -3.50 -21.77 -0.63
CA LEU A 65 -3.78 -21.30 -2.00
C LEU A 65 -2.45 -20.94 -2.69
N THR A 66 -2.22 -21.51 -3.86
CA THR A 66 -1.06 -21.17 -4.71
C THR A 66 -1.44 -20.16 -5.79
N ALA A 67 -0.57 -19.20 -6.05
CA ALA A 67 -0.74 -18.23 -7.13
C ALA A 67 0.55 -18.09 -7.95
N LYS A 68 0.40 -18.05 -9.27
CA LYS A 68 1.50 -17.74 -10.19
C LYS A 68 1.83 -16.25 -10.11
N VAL A 69 3.11 -15.92 -10.18
CA VAL A 69 3.59 -14.54 -10.31
C VAL A 69 3.56 -14.13 -11.79
N ASP A 70 3.00 -12.97 -12.07
CA ASP A 70 2.93 -12.42 -13.44
C ASP A 70 4.23 -11.70 -13.81
N VAL A 71 4.76 -10.89 -12.89
CA VAL A 71 5.90 -9.99 -13.14
C VAL A 71 6.81 -9.90 -11.91
N VAL A 72 8.12 -9.76 -12.15
CA VAL A 72 9.08 -9.41 -11.09
C VAL A 72 9.01 -7.91 -10.79
N LEU A 73 8.75 -7.56 -9.53
CA LEU A 73 8.85 -6.20 -9.03
C LEU A 73 10.30 -5.87 -8.68
N SER A 74 10.77 -4.71 -9.14
CA SER A 74 12.11 -4.19 -8.91
C SER A 74 12.12 -2.67 -9.08
N ALA A 75 13.25 -2.01 -8.77
CA ALA A 75 13.43 -0.59 -9.11
C ALA A 75 13.24 -0.31 -10.61
N ALA A 76 13.66 -1.23 -11.48
CA ALA A 76 13.57 -1.05 -12.93
C ALA A 76 12.13 -1.22 -13.46
N SER A 77 11.34 -2.10 -12.84
CA SER A 77 9.93 -2.29 -13.23
C SER A 77 8.96 -1.34 -12.51
N ALA A 78 9.37 -0.70 -11.41
CA ALA A 78 8.54 0.23 -10.63
C ALA A 78 7.91 1.37 -11.45
N PRO A 79 8.59 2.02 -12.42
CA PRO A 79 7.96 3.05 -13.25
C PRO A 79 6.82 2.56 -14.15
N ASN A 80 6.63 1.24 -14.28
CA ASN A 80 5.51 0.67 -15.04
C ASN A 80 4.22 0.52 -14.23
N TYR A 81 4.23 0.88 -12.95
CA TYR A 81 3.09 0.75 -12.05
C TYR A 81 2.77 2.10 -11.40
N ASP A 82 1.49 2.38 -11.28
CA ASP A 82 0.98 3.62 -10.67
C ASP A 82 0.50 3.38 -9.24
N LEU A 83 0.15 2.12 -8.91
CA LEU A 83 -0.32 1.68 -7.60
C LEU A 83 0.38 0.38 -7.21
N VAL A 84 0.89 0.32 -5.97
CA VAL A 84 1.34 -0.92 -5.32
C VAL A 84 0.46 -1.20 -4.10
N VAL A 85 -0.21 -2.35 -4.12
CA VAL A 85 -0.92 -2.91 -2.96
C VAL A 85 0.03 -3.86 -2.24
N VAL A 86 0.13 -3.68 -0.92
CA VAL A 86 0.97 -4.47 0.00
C VAL A 86 0.06 -5.25 0.96
N PRO A 87 -0.23 -6.52 0.65
CA PRO A 87 -1.00 -7.43 1.50
C PRO A 87 -0.32 -7.71 2.84
N GLY A 88 -1.11 -8.21 3.80
CA GLY A 88 -0.59 -8.84 4.99
C GLY A 88 -0.31 -10.33 4.79
N GLY A 89 0.05 -10.98 5.87
CA GLY A 89 0.40 -12.39 5.90
C GLY A 89 1.09 -12.79 7.18
N ARG A 90 1.52 -14.05 7.20
CA ARG A 90 2.27 -14.67 8.28
C ARG A 90 3.73 -14.78 7.87
N ASN A 91 4.62 -14.72 8.85
CA ASN A 91 6.03 -15.03 8.60
C ASN A 91 6.15 -16.53 8.26
N ALA A 92 6.74 -16.85 7.09
CA ALA A 92 6.99 -18.23 6.67
C ALA A 92 7.82 -19.04 7.70
N TYR A 93 8.64 -18.36 8.51
CA TYR A 93 9.46 -18.98 9.56
C TYR A 93 8.70 -19.26 10.87
N GLN A 94 7.48 -18.75 11.04
CA GLN A 94 6.68 -18.93 12.27
C GLN A 94 5.19 -19.16 11.99
N PRO A 95 4.82 -20.27 11.33
CA PRO A 95 3.45 -20.53 10.88
C PRO A 95 2.43 -20.75 12.01
N THR A 96 2.87 -21.03 13.24
CA THR A 96 2.01 -21.29 14.41
C THR A 96 1.78 -20.06 15.30
N ALA A 97 2.45 -18.94 15.03
CA ALA A 97 2.45 -17.78 15.90
C ALA A 97 1.28 -16.82 15.64
N PHE A 98 0.05 -17.24 15.90
CA PHE A 98 -1.08 -16.30 16.05
C PHE A 98 -0.97 -15.44 17.32
N ALA A 99 -0.06 -15.79 18.23
CA ALA A 99 0.10 -15.21 19.56
C ALA A 99 1.29 -14.24 19.69
N GLN A 100 2.03 -13.96 18.61
CA GLN A 100 3.15 -13.01 18.59
C GLN A 100 2.98 -12.06 17.40
N PRO A 101 3.51 -10.83 17.47
CA PRO A 101 3.31 -9.87 16.38
C PRO A 101 3.81 -10.43 15.05
N PRO A 102 3.11 -10.13 13.94
CA PRO A 102 3.56 -10.49 12.61
C PRO A 102 4.77 -9.61 12.29
N ILE A 103 5.99 -10.12 12.51
CA ILE A 103 7.18 -9.50 11.92
C ILE A 103 7.19 -9.91 10.44
N LEU A 104 6.29 -9.31 9.66
CA LEU A 104 6.49 -9.11 8.22
C LEU A 104 7.29 -7.83 8.03
N ALA A 105 8.51 -7.83 8.56
CA ALA A 105 9.56 -6.89 8.17
C ALA A 105 10.65 -7.70 7.47
N ASP A 106 10.26 -8.58 6.54
CA ASP A 106 11.20 -9.32 5.70
C ASP A 106 12.15 -8.30 5.07
N PRO A 107 13.46 -8.32 5.40
CA PRO A 107 14.40 -7.32 4.95
C PRO A 107 14.44 -7.20 3.41
N ASN A 108 14.19 -8.30 2.69
CA ASN A 108 14.19 -8.30 1.23
C ASN A 108 12.96 -7.59 0.68
N LEU A 109 11.78 -7.80 1.26
CA LEU A 109 10.56 -7.10 0.86
C LEU A 109 10.62 -5.62 1.24
N VAL A 110 11.19 -5.31 2.41
CA VAL A 110 11.42 -3.94 2.86
C VAL A 110 12.37 -3.20 1.92
N ASP A 111 13.52 -3.81 1.58
CA ASP A 111 14.48 -3.23 0.63
C ASP A 111 13.87 -3.07 -0.77
N LEU A 112 13.09 -4.05 -1.24
CA LEU A 112 12.34 -3.95 -2.48
C LEU A 112 11.39 -2.75 -2.48
N LEU A 113 10.58 -2.57 -1.43
CA LEU A 113 9.65 -1.45 -1.33
C LEU A 113 10.36 -0.10 -1.27
N LYS A 114 11.50 -0.01 -0.57
CA LYS A 114 12.36 1.20 -0.58
C LYS A 114 12.83 1.52 -2.00
N LYS A 115 13.33 0.52 -2.73
CA LYS A 115 13.80 0.65 -4.12
C LYS A 115 12.67 1.07 -5.06
N VAL A 116 11.48 0.50 -4.91
CA VAL A 116 10.28 0.85 -5.69
C VAL A 116 9.85 2.29 -5.43
N ALA A 117 9.76 2.70 -4.15
CA ALA A 117 9.38 4.06 -3.77
C ALA A 117 10.40 5.11 -4.26
N ALA A 118 11.70 4.79 -4.22
CA ALA A 118 12.74 5.66 -4.74
C ALA A 118 12.71 5.78 -6.27
N ALA A 119 12.42 4.70 -6.98
CA ALA A 119 12.38 4.67 -8.45
C ALA A 119 11.10 5.31 -9.03
N ASN A 120 9.99 5.31 -8.28
CA ASN A 120 8.76 5.97 -8.65
C ASN A 120 8.19 6.79 -7.46
N PRO A 121 8.65 8.05 -7.26
CA PRO A 121 8.20 8.87 -6.14
C PRO A 121 6.68 9.13 -6.12
N SER A 122 6.05 9.12 -7.31
CA SER A 122 4.62 9.39 -7.51
C SER A 122 3.73 8.17 -7.30
N ILE A 123 4.30 6.98 -7.08
CA ILE A 123 3.51 5.75 -6.93
C ILE A 123 2.55 5.86 -5.73
N LEU A 124 1.30 5.39 -5.91
CA LEU A 124 0.36 5.23 -4.81
C LEU A 124 0.70 3.93 -4.07
N PHE A 125 0.84 3.99 -2.75
CA PHE A 125 0.90 2.77 -1.93
C PHE A 125 -0.42 2.53 -1.22
N ALA A 126 -0.79 1.26 -1.15
CA ALA A 126 -1.86 0.81 -0.29
C ALA A 126 -1.41 -0.41 0.52
N SER A 127 -1.92 -0.60 1.74
CA SER A 127 -1.67 -1.82 2.52
C SER A 127 -2.92 -2.41 3.15
N ILE A 128 -2.93 -3.73 3.28
CA ILE A 128 -4.01 -4.48 3.94
C ILE A 128 -3.42 -5.27 5.11
N CYS A 129 -4.19 -5.45 6.17
CA CYS A 129 -3.86 -6.29 7.31
C CYS A 129 -2.51 -5.89 7.91
N THR A 130 -1.51 -6.77 7.85
CA THR A 130 -0.17 -6.58 8.40
C THR A 130 0.82 -5.97 7.39
N GLY A 131 0.40 -5.71 6.15
CA GLY A 131 1.24 -5.06 5.14
C GLY A 131 1.67 -3.64 5.52
N ALA A 132 0.96 -2.99 6.44
CA ALA A 132 1.35 -1.69 7.01
C ALA A 132 2.73 -1.74 7.71
N PHE A 133 3.14 -2.88 8.27
CA PHE A 133 4.46 -3.06 8.87
C PHE A 133 5.58 -3.01 7.82
N LEU A 134 5.36 -3.59 6.64
CA LEU A 134 6.30 -3.49 5.52
C LEU A 134 6.45 -2.04 5.06
N LEU A 135 5.35 -1.31 4.93
CA LEU A 135 5.37 0.10 4.54
C LEU A 135 6.05 0.99 5.60
N ALA A 136 5.81 0.75 6.89
CA ALA A 136 6.49 1.47 7.97
C ALA A 136 7.99 1.15 8.01
N SER A 137 8.37 -0.13 7.87
CA SER A 137 9.77 -0.56 7.83
C SER A 137 10.50 -0.05 6.58
N ALA A 138 9.76 0.17 5.49
CA ALA A 138 10.25 0.77 4.26
C ALA A 138 10.32 2.30 4.29
N ASP A 139 10.05 2.94 5.44
CA ASP A 139 9.99 4.40 5.60
C ASP A 139 8.94 5.08 4.70
N ILE A 140 7.98 4.32 4.14
CA ILE A 140 6.86 4.82 3.34
C ILE A 140 5.75 5.34 4.25
N LEU A 141 5.57 4.72 5.41
CA LEU A 141 4.80 5.25 6.54
C LEU A 141 5.78 5.72 7.63
N GLY A 142 5.46 6.81 8.31
CA GLY A 142 6.34 7.39 9.33
C GLY A 142 5.60 7.76 10.62
N PRO A 143 6.33 8.22 11.65
CA PRO A 143 5.73 8.65 12.90
C PRO A 143 4.61 9.69 12.70
N GLY A 144 3.50 9.53 13.40
CA GLY A 144 2.33 10.39 13.31
C GLY A 144 1.35 10.07 12.17
N SER A 145 1.70 9.19 11.22
CA SER A 145 0.77 8.74 10.16
C SER A 145 -0.46 8.05 10.78
N SER A 146 -1.67 8.39 10.33
CA SER A 146 -2.89 7.69 10.74
C SER A 146 -3.08 6.41 9.91
N VAL A 147 -3.00 5.25 10.54
CA VAL A 147 -2.87 3.96 9.84
C VAL A 147 -3.84 2.92 10.42
N SER A 148 -4.51 2.16 9.54
CA SER A 148 -5.28 0.97 9.91
C SER A 148 -4.46 -0.29 9.64
N THR A 149 -4.55 -1.28 10.54
CA THR A 149 -3.85 -2.57 10.44
C THR A 149 -4.67 -3.68 11.10
N HIS A 150 -4.21 -4.92 10.98
CA HIS A 150 -4.85 -6.08 11.59
C HIS A 150 -5.13 -5.84 13.08
N HIS A 151 -6.34 -6.17 13.51
CA HIS A 151 -6.82 -5.85 14.85
C HIS A 151 -5.90 -6.37 15.97
N ARG A 152 -5.29 -7.54 15.77
CA ARG A 152 -4.31 -8.13 16.72
C ARG A 152 -2.93 -7.48 16.69
N ALA A 153 -2.60 -6.73 15.63
CA ALA A 153 -1.29 -6.13 15.42
C ALA A 153 -1.29 -4.61 15.71
N ARG A 154 -2.43 -4.03 16.13
CA ARG A 154 -2.57 -2.59 16.37
C ARG A 154 -1.56 -2.06 17.39
N GLN A 155 -1.40 -2.74 18.51
CA GLN A 155 -0.46 -2.32 19.55
C GLN A 155 0.98 -2.30 19.02
N ASN A 156 1.39 -3.37 18.32
CA ASN A 156 2.74 -3.47 17.78
C ASN A 156 3.04 -2.46 16.68
N LEU A 157 2.03 -2.10 15.86
CA LEU A 157 2.23 -1.06 14.86
C LEU A 157 2.36 0.32 15.52
N ALA A 158 1.57 0.59 16.57
CA ALA A 158 1.65 1.84 17.33
C ALA A 158 3.02 2.05 17.98
N GLU A 159 3.73 0.98 18.36
CA GLU A 159 5.12 1.04 18.87
C GLU A 159 6.12 1.60 17.83
N LEU A 160 5.79 1.60 16.53
CA LEU A 160 6.57 2.27 15.48
C LEU A 160 6.31 3.78 15.37
N GLY A 161 5.48 4.34 16.25
CA GLY A 161 5.19 5.77 16.33
C GLY A 161 4.07 6.25 15.40
N VAL A 162 3.33 5.35 14.74
CA VAL A 162 2.15 5.71 13.95
C VAL A 162 0.90 5.84 14.83
N ASN A 163 -0.08 6.62 14.37
CA ASN A 163 -1.40 6.73 15.01
C ASN A 163 -2.33 5.64 14.49
N VAL A 164 -2.49 4.55 15.23
CA VAL A 164 -3.34 3.45 14.79
C VAL A 164 -4.83 3.79 14.95
N VAL A 165 -5.57 3.76 13.85
CA VAL A 165 -7.02 4.04 13.80
C VAL A 165 -7.84 2.77 13.58
N THR A 166 -9.13 2.82 13.90
CA THR A 166 -10.04 1.68 13.77
C THR A 166 -10.91 1.72 12.52
N ASP A 167 -10.77 2.76 11.70
CA ASP A 167 -11.46 2.90 10.42
C ASP A 167 -11.17 1.71 9.51
N ARG A 168 -12.17 1.32 8.70
CA ARG A 168 -12.01 0.24 7.71
C ARG A 168 -10.95 0.59 6.68
N VAL A 169 -10.87 1.87 6.32
CA VAL A 169 -9.86 2.46 5.43
C VAL A 169 -9.37 3.76 6.06
N ALA A 170 -8.05 3.95 6.11
CA ALA A 170 -7.42 5.19 6.53
C ALA A 170 -6.55 5.74 5.40
N LEU A 171 -6.58 7.06 5.20
CA LEU A 171 -5.77 7.78 4.22
C LEU A 171 -4.82 8.73 4.96
N THR A 172 -3.53 8.67 4.64
CA THR A 172 -2.48 9.47 5.29
C THR A 172 -1.47 9.94 4.26
N ALA A 173 -0.72 11.00 4.60
CA ALA A 173 0.52 11.31 3.91
C ALA A 173 1.55 10.20 4.21
N GLY A 174 2.32 9.84 3.18
CA GLY A 174 3.50 9.00 3.30
C GLY A 174 4.68 9.79 3.86
N SER A 175 5.68 9.04 4.31
CA SER A 175 6.96 9.58 4.75
C SER A 175 7.94 9.61 3.57
N ASP A 176 8.60 10.75 3.37
CA ASP A 176 9.69 10.92 2.42
C ASP A 176 10.97 11.23 3.21
N ASN A 177 11.58 10.20 3.80
CA ASN A 177 12.79 10.36 4.64
C ASN A 177 14.04 10.79 3.84
N ASN A 178 13.94 10.94 2.51
CA ASN A 178 15.02 11.46 1.67
C ASN A 178 15.34 12.95 1.91
N LYS A 179 14.63 13.63 2.82
CA LYS A 179 14.89 15.02 3.21
C LYS A 179 15.65 15.19 4.54
N SER A 180 15.92 14.14 5.31
CA SER A 180 16.43 14.28 6.70
C SER A 180 17.90 13.90 6.94
N SER A 181 18.61 13.30 5.98
CA SER A 181 19.96 12.75 6.23
C SER A 181 21.14 13.73 6.07
N ASN A 182 20.93 15.06 6.10
CA ASN A 182 22.03 16.03 6.00
C ASN A 182 21.99 17.20 7.01
N SER A 183 21.61 16.92 8.27
CA SER A 183 21.77 17.89 9.36
C SER A 183 22.47 17.32 10.60
N LYS A 184 23.61 16.64 10.40
CA LYS A 184 24.65 16.63 11.44
C LYS A 184 25.68 17.69 11.10
N LYS A 185 25.46 18.88 11.67
CA LYS A 185 26.41 19.99 11.68
C LYS A 185 27.75 19.51 12.25
N ASN A 186 28.77 19.50 11.42
CA ASN A 186 30.14 19.69 11.86
C ASN A 186 30.26 21.15 12.31
N ASP A 187 30.45 21.36 13.60
CA ASP A 187 30.68 22.68 14.16
C ASP A 187 32.18 23.00 14.05
N SER A 188 32.56 23.72 12.99
CA SER A 188 33.85 24.43 12.93
C SER A 188 33.84 25.52 11.85
N GLY A 189 33.84 26.79 12.28
CA GLY A 189 34.62 27.85 11.61
C GLY A 189 33.94 28.65 10.48
N TYR A 190 33.65 29.91 10.81
CA TYR A 190 33.71 31.13 9.98
C TYR A 190 33.76 31.01 8.44
N GLY A 191 32.80 31.65 7.77
CA GLY A 191 32.94 32.05 6.36
C GLY A 191 31.64 32.53 5.72
N ASN A 192 31.48 33.85 5.60
CA ASN A 192 30.47 34.47 4.74
C ASN A 192 30.69 34.05 3.28
N ASN A 193 29.65 33.57 2.61
CA ASN A 193 29.53 33.71 1.16
C ASN A 193 28.05 33.80 0.77
N THR A 194 27.77 34.89 0.07
CA THR A 194 26.58 35.13 -0.75
C THR A 194 26.51 34.07 -1.83
N ASP A 195 25.48 33.24 -1.80
CA ASP A 195 25.11 32.45 -2.97
C ASP A 195 23.59 32.55 -3.15
N SER A 196 23.22 33.27 -4.20
CA SER A 196 21.87 33.39 -4.74
C SER A 196 21.46 32.04 -5.32
N GLY A 197 21.06 31.13 -4.44
CA GLY A 197 20.48 29.84 -4.79
C GLY A 197 19.02 30.00 -5.21
N ASP A 198 18.77 29.82 -6.51
CA ASP A 198 17.47 29.50 -7.11
C ASP A 198 16.77 28.43 -6.26
N SER A 199 15.87 28.87 -5.37
CA SER A 199 14.98 27.98 -4.64
C SER A 199 13.93 27.48 -5.62
N ARG A 200 14.31 26.50 -6.45
CA ARG A 200 13.35 25.60 -7.06
C ARG A 200 12.70 24.84 -5.92
N ASN A 201 11.62 25.44 -5.44
CA ASN A 201 10.62 24.82 -4.61
C ASN A 201 10.25 23.51 -5.31
N SER A 202 10.83 22.41 -4.88
CA SER A 202 10.49 21.10 -5.43
C SER A 202 9.07 20.84 -4.95
N ASP A 203 8.12 21.19 -5.81
CA ASP A 203 6.67 21.04 -5.68
C ASP A 203 6.32 19.54 -5.74
N THR A 204 6.99 18.75 -4.89
CA THR A 204 6.73 17.32 -4.74
C THR A 204 5.57 17.24 -3.76
N THR A 205 4.37 17.12 -4.30
CA THR A 205 3.19 16.77 -3.51
C THR A 205 3.50 15.49 -2.73
N ALA A 206 3.43 15.57 -1.41
CA ALA A 206 3.70 14.44 -0.54
C ALA A 206 2.89 13.21 -0.98
N ARG A 207 3.55 12.05 -1.09
CA ARG A 207 2.89 10.80 -1.47
C ARG A 207 1.71 10.52 -0.53
N VAL A 208 0.65 9.91 -1.03
CA VAL A 208 -0.47 9.43 -0.22
C VAL A 208 -0.37 7.93 -0.03
N VAL A 209 -0.82 7.43 1.13
CA VAL A 209 -0.92 6.01 1.45
C VAL A 209 -2.32 5.71 1.96
N LEU A 210 -2.94 4.63 1.46
CA LEU A 210 -4.20 4.09 1.98
C LEU A 210 -3.94 2.79 2.75
N THR A 211 -4.59 2.60 3.88
CA THR A 211 -4.37 1.41 4.71
C THR A 211 -5.70 0.85 5.21
N ALA A 212 -5.80 -0.48 5.31
CA ALA A 212 -6.98 -1.16 5.81
C ALA A 212 -6.58 -2.33 6.72
N GLY A 213 -7.32 -2.53 7.81
CA GLY A 213 -6.89 -3.45 8.86
C GLY A 213 -7.37 -4.89 8.73
N GLY A 214 -8.58 -5.13 8.24
CA GLY A 214 -9.16 -6.48 8.19
C GLY A 214 -9.09 -7.12 6.82
N ILE A 215 -9.10 -8.46 6.79
CA ILE A 215 -9.29 -9.25 5.57
C ILE A 215 -10.53 -8.79 4.80
N THR A 216 -11.65 -8.58 5.49
CA THR A 216 -12.89 -8.08 4.86
C THR A 216 -12.79 -6.61 4.45
N SER A 217 -11.87 -5.84 5.07
CA SER A 217 -11.61 -4.44 4.71
C SER A 217 -10.78 -4.31 3.43
N ALA A 218 -10.23 -5.40 2.90
CA ALA A 218 -9.64 -5.42 1.55
C ALA A 218 -10.66 -5.00 0.48
N LEU A 219 -11.95 -5.36 0.65
CA LEU A 219 -13.03 -4.92 -0.24
C LEU A 219 -13.22 -3.40 -0.15
N ASP A 220 -13.39 -2.87 1.07
CA ASP A 220 -13.56 -1.43 1.29
C ASP A 220 -12.38 -0.63 0.75
N LEU A 221 -11.15 -1.10 0.99
CA LEU A 221 -9.94 -0.47 0.47
C LEU A 221 -9.93 -0.45 -1.05
N SER A 222 -10.27 -1.58 -1.69
CA SER A 222 -10.29 -1.67 -3.15
C SER A 222 -11.28 -0.69 -3.76
N PHE A 223 -12.49 -0.57 -3.19
CA PHE A 223 -13.48 0.39 -3.66
C PHE A 223 -13.13 1.84 -3.31
N ALA A 224 -12.53 2.10 -2.15
CA ALA A 224 -12.03 3.43 -1.81
C ALA A 224 -10.91 3.88 -2.77
N ILE A 225 -10.06 2.95 -3.21
CA ILE A 225 -9.05 3.20 -4.25
C ILE A 225 -9.72 3.48 -5.60
N LEU A 226 -10.73 2.69 -6.00
CA LEU A 226 -11.47 2.96 -7.23
C LEU A 226 -12.17 4.32 -7.19
N GLU A 227 -12.76 4.71 -6.06
CA GLU A 227 -13.37 6.04 -5.91
C GLU A 227 -12.29 7.14 -6.02
N LEU A 228 -11.13 6.91 -5.39
CA LEU A 228 -10.02 7.85 -5.43
C LEU A 228 -9.53 8.10 -6.87
N ILE A 229 -9.39 7.04 -7.67
CA ILE A 229 -8.72 7.11 -8.98
C ILE A 229 -9.68 7.23 -10.17
N LEU A 230 -10.93 6.75 -10.05
CA LEU A 230 -11.95 6.76 -11.12
C LEU A 230 -13.21 7.54 -10.76
N GLY A 231 -13.36 7.96 -9.50
CA GLY A 231 -14.57 8.63 -9.01
C GLY A 231 -15.66 7.67 -8.50
N PRO A 232 -16.67 8.22 -7.79
CA PRO A 232 -17.68 7.43 -7.07
C PRO A 232 -18.58 6.60 -7.97
N GLU A 233 -18.99 7.11 -9.13
CA GLU A 233 -19.88 6.39 -10.05
C GLU A 233 -19.27 5.06 -10.50
N GLN A 234 -17.98 5.07 -10.86
CA GLN A 234 -17.29 3.87 -11.32
C GLN A 234 -16.99 2.89 -10.18
N ALA A 235 -16.72 3.40 -8.98
CA ALA A 235 -16.55 2.59 -7.78
C ALA A 235 -17.86 1.87 -7.40
N ASP A 236 -18.98 2.60 -7.39
CA ASP A 236 -20.32 2.08 -7.10
C ASP A 236 -20.76 1.05 -8.15
N LEU A 237 -20.52 1.32 -9.43
CA LEU A 237 -20.78 0.36 -10.51
C LEU A 237 -19.99 -0.93 -10.29
N SER A 238 -18.68 -0.82 -10.01
CA SER A 238 -17.84 -1.99 -9.74
C SER A 238 -18.31 -2.76 -8.50
N ALA A 239 -18.73 -2.06 -7.45
CA ALA A 239 -19.26 -2.66 -6.23
C ALA A 239 -20.57 -3.42 -6.48
N ALA A 240 -21.48 -2.84 -7.26
CA ALA A 240 -22.73 -3.47 -7.66
C ALA A 240 -22.51 -4.78 -8.42
N THR A 241 -21.48 -4.87 -9.29
CA THR A 241 -21.16 -6.14 -9.99
C THR A 241 -20.72 -7.27 -9.06
N LEU A 242 -20.31 -6.93 -7.83
CA LEU A 242 -19.89 -7.86 -6.79
C LEU A 242 -20.95 -8.00 -5.68
N GLU A 243 -22.14 -7.41 -5.88
CA GLU A 243 -23.21 -7.37 -4.88
C GLU A 243 -22.74 -6.78 -3.54
N TYR A 244 -21.74 -5.89 -3.62
CA TYR A 244 -21.17 -5.24 -2.46
C TYR A 244 -21.94 -3.97 -2.14
N PHE A 245 -22.91 -4.09 -1.25
CA PHE A 245 -23.66 -2.97 -0.69
C PHE A 245 -23.19 -2.83 0.76
N GLY A 246 -22.20 -1.97 1.00
CA GLY A 246 -21.59 -1.81 2.33
C GLY A 246 -22.64 -1.79 3.45
N ARG A 247 -22.51 -2.72 4.40
CA ARG A 247 -23.41 -3.08 5.53
C ARG A 247 -24.45 -4.15 5.20
N PHE A 248 -24.26 -5.31 5.83
CA PHE A 248 -25.27 -6.37 5.90
C PHE A 248 -26.54 -5.84 6.58
N VAL A 249 -27.62 -5.70 5.82
CA VAL A 249 -28.96 -5.58 6.39
C VAL A 249 -29.58 -6.97 6.34
N LEU A 250 -29.69 -7.63 7.50
CA LEU A 250 -30.58 -8.77 7.64
C LEU A 250 -32.00 -8.25 7.47
N LYS A 251 -32.62 -8.51 6.31
CA LYS A 251 -34.06 -8.36 6.16
C LYS A 251 -34.70 -9.69 6.53
N GLU A 252 -35.53 -9.70 7.57
CA GLU A 252 -36.52 -10.77 7.71
C GLU A 252 -37.41 -10.74 6.46
N GLN A 253 -37.59 -11.89 5.82
CA GLN A 253 -38.71 -12.04 4.90
C GLN A 253 -39.98 -12.07 5.73
N THR A 254 -40.76 -10.99 5.65
CA THR A 254 -42.18 -10.99 6.06
C THR A 254 -43.02 -11.77 5.07
#